data_AF-A0A4R0YDT8-F1
#
_entry.id   AF-A0A4R0YDT8-F1
#
_cell.length_a   1.000
_cell.length_b   1.000
_cell.length_c   1.000
_cell.angle_alpha   90.00
_cell.angle_beta   90.00
_cell.angle_gamma   90.00
#
_symmetry.space_group_name_H-M   'P 1'
#
loop_
_entity.id
_entity.type
_entity.pdbx_description
1 polymer ?
#
loop_
_entity_poly.entity_id
_entity_poly.type
_entity_poly.pdbx_seq_one_letter_code
_entity_poly.pdbx_strand_id
1 'polypeptide(L)'
;MASQDDNAAGMLQTLIDSFKSHVNERITSPFAGAFVIAWVLVNWKALLVLALSTRGIEDRLDYLSAHYFGQVDALWKPLGLALLGVIAYYLLATLFLALFECYGWLKRVVEQKFDQVRWVEPTTYIKLKASHARRVSDLTDLAADNQARYDKLLAELDAARGNQQKVSADLEESHEALSQSRADLGQSREKLAALNTRCDGLWRVVTKGRRKVEGAVERIDADHEALVDASMRLLTAMGYSPDNFTSENAIRYHASLALGPGTPPVLLDKGLVMKVATDVLVTARSQQRELGKSLAAWASHIAVDGREMEPDDTQIVAPTRFAPESHA
;
A
#
# COMPACT_ATOMS: atom_id res chain seq x y z
N MET A 1 54.11 -66.79 86.35
CA MET A 1 54.56 -66.38 84.99
C MET A 1 53.96 -65.05 84.52
N ALA A 2 52.92 -64.49 85.16
CA ALA A 2 52.31 -63.23 84.73
C ALA A 2 53.11 -61.94 85.08
N SER A 3 54.14 -61.96 85.94
CA SER A 3 54.83 -60.73 86.37
C SER A 3 56.05 -60.33 85.53
N GLN A 4 56.48 -61.14 84.55
CA GLN A 4 57.65 -60.84 83.72
C GLN A 4 57.26 -60.11 82.42
N ASP A 5 56.07 -60.40 81.88
CA ASP A 5 55.54 -59.73 80.68
C ASP A 5 55.07 -58.30 80.97
N ASP A 6 54.52 -58.04 82.17
CA ASP A 6 54.11 -56.70 82.61
C ASP A 6 55.31 -55.73 82.77
N ASN A 7 56.46 -56.25 83.20
CA ASN A 7 57.69 -55.45 83.32
C ASN A 7 58.30 -55.10 81.96
N ALA A 8 58.24 -56.03 80.99
CA ALA A 8 58.73 -55.78 79.64
C ALA A 8 57.85 -54.77 78.89
N ALA A 9 56.53 -54.88 79.02
CA ALA A 9 55.59 -53.91 78.47
C ALA A 9 55.77 -52.51 79.09
N GLY A 10 55.95 -52.43 80.42
CA GLY A 10 56.24 -51.17 81.11
C GLY A 10 57.55 -50.52 80.67
N MET A 11 58.62 -51.29 80.45
CA MET A 11 59.88 -50.79 79.92
C MET A 11 59.78 -50.31 78.47
N LEU A 12 59.01 -51.00 77.62
CA LEU A 12 58.78 -50.54 76.26
C LEU A 12 57.99 -49.23 76.23
N GLN A 13 56.98 -49.11 77.09
CA GLN A 13 56.18 -47.89 77.19
C GLN A 13 57.03 -46.69 77.62
N THR A 14 57.91 -46.85 78.61
CA THR A 14 58.80 -45.76 79.06
C THR A 14 59.84 -45.36 78.01
N LEU A 15 60.34 -46.32 77.21
CA LEU A 15 61.21 -46.02 76.08
C LEU A 15 60.48 -45.27 74.97
N ILE A 16 59.24 -45.66 74.65
CA ILE A 16 58.40 -44.98 73.66
C ILE A 16 58.10 -43.54 74.13
N ASP A 17 57.77 -43.36 75.40
CA ASP A 17 57.41 -42.04 75.93
C ASP A 17 58.63 -41.11 76.04
N SER A 18 59.81 -41.65 76.38
CA SER A 18 61.08 -40.91 76.35
C SER A 18 61.47 -40.53 74.92
N PHE A 19 61.30 -41.44 73.96
CA PHE A 19 61.56 -41.16 72.54
C PHE A 19 60.60 -40.10 72.00
N LYS A 20 59.30 -40.21 72.28
CA LYS A 20 58.30 -39.19 71.93
C LYS A 20 58.65 -37.84 72.51
N SER A 21 59.05 -37.78 73.78
CA SER A 21 59.45 -36.53 74.44
C SER A 21 60.63 -35.87 73.72
N HIS A 22 61.69 -36.62 73.42
CA HIS A 22 62.86 -36.09 72.72
C HIS A 22 62.59 -35.70 71.27
N VAL A 23 61.76 -36.46 70.56
CA VAL A 23 61.30 -36.11 69.22
C VAL A 23 60.46 -34.84 69.26
N ASN A 24 59.54 -34.73 70.21
CA ASN A 24 58.68 -33.56 70.36
C ASN A 24 59.49 -32.29 70.70
N GLU A 25 60.45 -32.38 71.61
CA GLU A 25 61.36 -31.28 71.98
C GLU A 25 62.19 -30.81 70.78
N ARG A 26 62.68 -31.73 69.94
CA ARG A 26 63.45 -31.38 68.73
C ARG A 26 62.58 -30.88 67.58
N ILE A 27 61.38 -31.44 67.39
CA ILE A 27 60.42 -30.94 66.38
C ILE A 27 59.89 -29.55 66.76
N THR A 28 59.90 -29.19 68.04
CA THR A 28 59.54 -27.84 68.51
C THR A 28 60.47 -26.77 67.96
N SER A 29 61.74 -27.11 67.64
CA SER A 29 62.60 -26.20 66.90
C SER A 29 62.15 -26.12 65.43
N PRO A 30 61.74 -24.93 64.93
CA PRO A 30 61.22 -24.79 63.57
C PRO A 30 62.21 -25.24 62.50
N PHE A 31 63.51 -25.09 62.76
CA PHE A 31 64.56 -25.56 61.85
C PHE A 31 64.72 -27.08 61.88
N ALA A 32 64.72 -27.69 63.07
CA ALA A 32 64.88 -29.15 63.18
C ALA A 32 63.65 -29.89 62.64
N GLY A 33 62.45 -29.39 62.87
CA GLY A 33 61.23 -29.89 62.25
C GLY A 33 61.29 -29.79 60.71
N ALA A 34 61.65 -28.61 60.18
CA ALA A 34 61.84 -28.41 58.74
C ALA A 34 62.91 -29.33 58.16
N PHE A 35 63.99 -29.58 58.89
CA PHE A 35 65.05 -30.50 58.49
C PHE A 35 64.60 -31.95 58.43
N VAL A 36 63.85 -32.43 59.43
CA VAL A 36 63.30 -33.79 59.41
C VAL A 36 62.36 -33.97 58.22
N ILE A 37 61.47 -33.01 57.96
CA ILE A 37 60.56 -33.05 56.82
C ILE A 37 61.34 -33.01 55.50
N ALA A 38 62.29 -32.10 55.36
CA ALA A 38 63.16 -32.01 54.18
C ALA A 38 63.95 -33.31 53.96
N TRP A 39 64.44 -33.93 55.04
CA TRP A 39 65.16 -35.20 54.98
C TRP A 39 64.26 -36.34 54.49
N VAL A 40 63.05 -36.46 55.02
CA VAL A 40 62.07 -37.44 54.56
C VAL A 40 61.68 -37.19 53.10
N LEU A 41 61.50 -35.93 52.70
CA LEU A 41 61.14 -35.56 51.32
C LEU A 41 62.27 -35.83 50.33
N VAL A 42 63.54 -35.61 50.71
CA VAL A 42 64.70 -35.88 49.83
C VAL A 42 64.97 -37.38 49.76
N ASN A 43 64.85 -38.09 50.88
CA ASN A 43 65.18 -39.52 51.01
C ASN A 43 63.96 -40.44 50.88
N TRP A 44 62.83 -39.95 50.35
CA TRP A 44 61.58 -40.72 50.25
C TRP A 44 61.74 -42.04 49.50
N LYS A 45 62.59 -42.08 48.46
CA LYS A 45 62.90 -43.31 47.70
C LYS A 45 63.58 -44.36 48.57
N ALA A 46 64.52 -43.95 49.43
CA ALA A 46 65.18 -44.84 50.37
C ALA A 46 64.18 -45.42 51.38
N LEU A 47 63.28 -44.57 51.90
CA LEU A 47 62.21 -45.01 52.80
C LEU A 47 61.25 -46.00 52.13
N LEU A 48 60.86 -45.76 50.87
CA LEU A 48 60.00 -46.69 50.13
C LEU A 48 60.70 -48.03 49.84
N VAL A 49 61.98 -48.01 49.46
CA VAL A 49 62.74 -49.26 49.25
C VAL A 49 62.87 -50.02 50.57
N LEU A 50 63.11 -49.34 51.68
CA LEU A 50 63.20 -49.97 52.99
C LEU A 50 61.87 -50.62 53.40
N ALA A 51 60.76 -49.90 53.22
CA ALA A 51 59.43 -50.32 53.67
C ALA A 51 58.73 -51.34 52.74
N LEU A 52 58.89 -51.22 51.41
CA LEU A 52 58.09 -51.96 50.43
C LEU A 52 58.88 -53.02 49.65
N SER A 53 60.22 -53.05 49.74
CA SER A 53 61.00 -54.05 49.01
C SER A 53 60.88 -55.45 49.64
N THR A 54 60.69 -56.46 48.79
CA THR A 54 60.57 -57.87 49.16
C THR A 54 61.91 -58.57 49.38
N ARG A 55 63.04 -57.88 49.16
CA ARG A 55 64.39 -58.44 49.34
C ARG A 55 64.74 -58.69 50.81
N GLY A 56 65.78 -59.48 51.06
CA GLY A 56 66.36 -59.63 52.41
C GLY A 56 66.72 -58.26 53.02
N ILE A 57 66.73 -58.17 54.35
CA ILE A 57 67.07 -56.92 55.05
C ILE A 57 68.52 -56.50 54.72
N GLU A 58 69.43 -57.47 54.63
CA GLU A 58 70.84 -57.26 54.28
C GLU A 58 70.99 -56.67 52.87
N ASP A 59 70.38 -57.31 51.86
CA ASP A 59 70.39 -56.81 50.47
C ASP A 59 69.79 -55.40 50.33
N ARG A 60 68.77 -55.08 51.15
CA ARG A 60 68.17 -53.73 51.17
C ARG A 60 69.17 -52.70 51.70
N LEU A 61 69.81 -52.99 52.83
CA LEU A 61 70.76 -52.07 53.45
C LEU A 61 71.97 -51.81 52.54
N ASP A 62 72.50 -52.85 51.91
CA ASP A 62 73.61 -52.73 50.95
C ASP A 62 73.21 -51.89 49.73
N TYR A 63 72.01 -52.13 49.20
CA TYR A 63 71.48 -51.34 48.09
C TYR A 63 71.28 -49.88 48.47
N LEU A 64 70.74 -49.59 49.66
CA LEU A 64 70.56 -48.23 50.16
C LEU A 64 71.89 -47.51 50.38
N SER A 65 72.88 -48.20 50.95
CA SER A 65 74.22 -47.65 51.20
C SER A 65 74.91 -47.27 49.89
N ALA A 66 74.80 -48.10 48.86
CA ALA A 66 75.43 -47.86 47.56
C ALA A 66 74.77 -46.75 46.74
N HIS A 67 73.45 -46.51 46.89
CA HIS A 67 72.69 -45.65 45.96
C HIS A 67 72.08 -44.39 46.57
N TYR A 68 71.83 -44.35 47.87
CA TYR A 68 71.05 -43.27 48.50
C TYR A 68 71.78 -42.55 49.63
N PHE A 69 72.70 -43.20 50.32
CA PHE A 69 73.42 -42.62 51.46
C PHE A 69 74.77 -41.96 51.11
N GLY A 70 74.86 -41.35 49.93
CA GLY A 70 75.98 -40.44 49.63
C GLY A 70 75.97 -39.26 50.61
N GLN A 71 77.14 -38.80 51.08
CA GLN A 71 77.26 -37.74 52.10
C GLN A 71 76.52 -36.44 51.70
N VAL A 72 76.48 -36.14 50.39
CA VAL A 72 75.78 -34.97 49.85
C VAL A 72 74.26 -35.15 49.86
N ASP A 73 73.78 -36.34 49.49
CA ASP A 73 72.36 -36.65 49.37
C ASP A 73 71.69 -36.83 50.74
N ALA A 74 72.39 -37.47 51.68
CA ALA A 74 71.86 -37.77 52.99
C ALA A 74 71.79 -36.55 53.93
N LEU A 75 72.72 -35.58 53.79
CA LEU A 75 72.87 -34.48 54.75
C LEU A 75 72.74 -33.10 54.12
N TRP A 76 73.52 -32.79 53.07
CA TRP A 76 73.61 -31.42 52.55
C TRP A 76 72.36 -30.98 51.78
N LYS A 77 71.79 -31.85 50.94
CA LYS A 77 70.53 -31.56 50.24
C LYS A 77 69.36 -31.26 51.19
N PRO A 78 69.06 -32.12 52.19
CA PRO A 78 67.97 -31.81 53.12
C PRO A 78 68.28 -30.62 54.03
N LEU A 79 69.55 -30.37 54.38
CA LEU A 79 69.95 -29.18 55.13
C LEU A 79 69.68 -27.90 54.33
N GLY A 80 70.06 -27.86 53.05
CA GLY A 80 69.80 -26.73 52.17
C GLY A 80 68.30 -26.49 51.96
N LEU A 81 67.53 -27.57 51.77
CA LEU A 81 66.07 -27.47 51.62
C LEU A 81 65.40 -26.99 52.91
N ALA A 82 65.87 -27.44 54.07
CA ALA A 82 65.36 -26.98 55.36
C ALA A 82 65.63 -25.49 55.60
N LEU A 83 66.85 -25.03 55.30
CA LEU A 83 67.21 -23.63 55.40
C LEU A 83 66.37 -22.75 54.46
N LEU A 84 66.23 -23.18 53.21
CA LEU A 84 65.37 -22.49 52.23
C LEU A 84 63.91 -22.49 52.69
N GLY A 85 63.41 -23.59 53.23
CA GLY A 85 62.06 -23.71 53.75
C GLY A 85 61.78 -22.75 54.91
N VAL A 86 62.73 -22.61 55.85
CA VAL A 86 62.60 -21.66 56.96
C VAL A 86 62.62 -20.21 56.45
N ILE A 87 63.52 -19.86 55.52
CA ILE A 87 63.54 -18.52 54.91
C ILE A 87 62.23 -18.25 54.17
N ALA A 88 61.76 -19.20 53.36
CA ALA A 88 60.51 -19.07 52.62
C ALA A 88 59.31 -18.92 53.56
N TYR A 89 59.27 -19.65 54.68
CA TYR A 89 58.23 -19.53 55.69
C TYR A 89 58.19 -18.12 56.28
N TYR A 90 59.34 -17.56 56.68
CA TYR A 90 59.38 -16.20 57.22
C TYR A 90 59.00 -15.15 56.16
N LEU A 91 59.44 -15.30 54.91
CA LEU A 91 59.04 -14.41 53.82
C LEU A 91 57.53 -14.47 53.53
N LEU A 92 56.94 -15.66 53.60
CA LEU A 92 55.51 -15.83 53.39
C LEU A 92 54.70 -15.25 54.55
N ALA A 93 55.16 -15.45 55.79
CA ALA A 93 54.55 -14.88 56.98
C ALA A 93 54.59 -13.34 56.97
N THR A 94 55.73 -12.73 56.59
CA THR A 94 55.84 -11.27 56.48
C THR A 94 54.97 -10.72 55.34
N LEU A 95 54.91 -11.40 54.20
CA LEU A 95 54.00 -11.04 53.10
C LEU A 95 52.54 -11.07 53.54
N PHE A 96 52.13 -12.12 54.25
CA PHE A 96 50.76 -12.25 54.75
C PHE A 96 50.40 -11.13 55.75
N LEU A 97 51.33 -10.80 56.65
CA LEU A 97 51.13 -9.69 57.59
C LEU A 97 50.99 -8.35 56.87
N ALA A 98 51.84 -8.08 55.88
CA ALA A 98 51.76 -6.86 55.08
C ALA A 98 50.44 -6.75 54.30
N LEU A 99 49.94 -7.87 53.76
CA LEU A 99 48.62 -7.92 53.09
C LEU A 99 47.48 -7.59 54.07
N PHE A 100 47.54 -8.12 55.29
CA PHE A 100 46.53 -7.87 56.31
C PHE A 100 46.51 -6.40 56.76
N GLU A 101 47.69 -5.80 56.95
CA GLU A 101 47.83 -4.38 57.26
C GLU A 101 47.30 -3.50 56.11
N CYS A 102 47.61 -3.86 54.87
CA CYS A 102 47.11 -3.16 53.68
C CYS A 102 45.58 -3.22 53.59
N TYR A 103 44.99 -4.39 53.84
CA TYR A 103 43.54 -4.57 53.90
C TYR A 103 42.91 -3.71 55.01
N GLY A 104 43.50 -3.70 56.21
CA GLY A 104 43.02 -2.88 57.32
C GLY A 104 43.13 -1.37 57.06
N TRP A 105 44.15 -0.94 56.32
CA TRP A 105 44.25 0.45 55.87
C TRP A 105 43.18 0.79 54.83
N LEU A 106 43.01 -0.06 53.81
CA LEU A 106 42.02 0.14 52.76
C LEU A 106 40.59 0.21 53.33
N LYS A 107 40.25 -0.70 54.24
CA LYS A 107 38.97 -0.72 54.93
C LYS A 107 38.71 0.61 55.65
N ARG A 108 39.69 1.13 56.40
CA ARG A 108 39.57 2.43 57.10
C ARG A 108 39.34 3.59 56.14
N VAL A 109 40.02 3.61 54.99
CA VAL A 109 39.82 4.65 53.96
C VAL A 109 38.40 4.58 53.36
N VAL A 110 37.90 3.37 53.12
CA VAL A 110 36.55 3.16 52.60
C VAL A 110 35.51 3.58 53.62
N GLU A 111 35.62 3.12 54.87
CA GLU A 111 34.71 3.49 55.96
C GLU A 111 34.67 5.00 56.19
N GLN A 112 35.82 5.69 56.18
CA GLN A 112 35.88 7.15 56.29
C GLN A 112 35.11 7.86 55.16
N LYS A 113 35.19 7.36 53.92
CA LYS A 113 34.43 7.94 52.80
C LYS A 113 32.94 7.64 52.89
N PHE A 114 32.56 6.44 53.34
CA PHE A 114 31.16 6.05 53.47
C PHE A 114 30.46 6.74 54.64
N ASP A 115 31.13 6.90 55.78
CA ASP A 115 30.54 7.58 56.95
C ASP A 115 30.32 9.07 56.70
N GLN A 116 31.14 9.73 55.87
CA GLN A 116 30.88 11.11 55.43
C GLN A 116 29.59 11.24 54.60
N VAL A 117 29.17 10.17 53.91
CA VAL A 117 27.94 10.17 53.08
C VAL A 117 26.70 9.76 53.90
N ARG A 118 26.89 9.07 55.03
CA ARG A 118 25.79 8.47 55.81
C ARG A 118 25.01 9.47 56.67
N TRP A 119 25.60 10.60 57.05
CA TRP A 119 24.92 11.65 57.85
C TRP A 119 24.30 12.72 56.96
N VAL A 120 23.34 12.32 56.13
CA VAL A 120 22.42 13.30 55.53
C VAL A 120 21.51 13.77 56.66
N GLU A 121 21.62 15.04 57.03
CA GLU A 121 20.80 15.68 58.06
C GLU A 121 19.31 15.34 57.85
N PRO A 122 18.54 14.94 58.88
CA PRO A 122 17.14 14.53 58.72
C PRO A 122 16.28 15.55 57.96
N THR A 123 16.61 16.83 58.09
CA THR A 123 15.99 17.95 57.38
C THR A 123 16.20 17.87 55.86
N THR A 124 17.38 17.45 55.41
CA THR A 124 17.72 17.26 54.00
C THR A 124 16.99 16.05 53.43
N TYR A 125 16.86 14.96 54.20
CA TYR A 125 16.06 13.81 53.80
C TYR A 125 14.57 14.18 53.60
N ILE A 126 13.99 14.95 54.52
CA ILE A 126 12.60 15.42 54.40
C ILE A 126 12.43 16.32 53.18
N LYS A 127 13.35 17.27 52.94
CA LYS A 127 13.33 18.14 51.75
C LYS A 127 13.46 17.33 50.46
N LEU A 128 14.35 16.36 50.42
CA LEU A 128 14.55 15.49 49.26
C LEU A 128 13.28 14.68 48.99
N LYS A 129 12.68 14.06 50.02
CA LYS A 129 11.42 13.32 49.90
C LYS A 129 10.27 14.22 49.43
N ALA A 130 10.17 15.44 49.95
CA ALA A 130 9.16 16.42 49.50
C ALA A 130 9.38 16.83 48.04
N SER A 131 10.62 17.04 47.61
CA SER A 131 10.96 17.34 46.21
C SER A 131 10.64 16.17 45.28
N HIS A 132 10.88 14.94 45.74
CA HIS A 132 10.55 13.73 44.99
C HIS A 132 9.03 13.55 44.89
N ALA A 133 8.29 13.80 45.96
CA ALA A 133 6.83 13.77 45.94
C ALA A 133 6.23 14.80 44.96
N ARG A 134 6.79 16.02 44.91
CA ARG A 134 6.40 17.03 43.92
C ARG A 134 6.68 16.57 42.50
N ARG A 135 7.88 16.08 42.21
CA ARG A 135 8.23 15.56 40.87
C ARG A 135 7.32 14.41 40.44
N VAL A 136 6.96 13.51 41.36
CA VAL A 136 6.01 12.43 41.05
C VAL A 136 4.63 13.01 40.72
N SER A 137 4.14 13.99 41.48
CA SER A 137 2.87 14.68 41.19
C SER A 137 2.90 15.39 39.83
N ASP A 138 3.96 16.13 39.54
CA ASP A 138 4.11 16.85 38.27
C ASP A 138 4.13 15.86 37.09
N LEU A 139 4.79 14.71 37.24
CA LEU A 139 4.80 13.66 36.23
C LEU A 139 3.44 12.98 36.07
N THR A 140 2.67 12.78 37.14
CA THR A 140 1.32 12.23 37.04
C THR A 140 0.36 13.20 36.37
N ASP A 141 0.47 14.50 36.65
CA ASP A 141 -0.35 15.53 36.02
C ASP A 141 -0.01 15.65 34.52
N LEU A 142 1.28 15.58 34.18
CA LEU A 142 1.74 15.60 32.79
C LEU A 142 1.34 14.33 32.03
N ALA A 143 1.32 13.17 32.70
CA ALA A 143 0.80 11.94 32.12
C ALA A 143 -0.71 12.03 31.87
N ALA A 144 -1.48 12.63 32.79
CA ALA A 144 -2.91 12.84 32.61
C ALA A 144 -3.22 13.84 31.47
N ASP A 145 -2.49 14.95 31.37
CA ASP A 145 -2.64 15.90 30.24
C ASP A 145 -2.30 15.24 28.90
N ASN A 146 -1.20 14.48 28.85
CA ASN A 146 -0.82 13.75 27.65
C ASN A 146 -1.90 12.73 27.27
N GLN A 147 -2.46 12.00 28.23
CA GLN A 147 -3.55 11.04 27.97
C GLN A 147 -4.78 11.75 27.37
N ALA A 148 -5.18 12.90 27.93
CA ALA A 148 -6.29 13.69 27.40
C ALA A 148 -6.02 14.21 25.97
N ARG A 149 -4.77 14.59 25.65
CA ARG A 149 -4.37 14.96 24.29
C ARG A 149 -4.44 13.78 23.32
N TYR A 150 -4.01 12.59 23.76
CA TYR A 150 -4.12 11.38 22.95
C TYR A 150 -5.57 11.05 22.62
N ASP A 151 -6.46 11.12 23.61
CA ASP A 151 -7.89 10.85 23.41
C ASP A 151 -8.53 11.86 22.45
N LYS A 152 -8.15 13.15 22.56
CA LYS A 152 -8.60 14.19 21.63
C LYS A 152 -8.11 13.94 20.19
N LEU A 153 -6.84 13.60 20.02
CA LEU A 153 -6.27 13.28 18.70
C LEU A 153 -6.92 12.04 18.10
N LEU A 154 -7.26 11.04 18.91
CA LEU A 154 -7.97 9.84 18.47
C LEU A 154 -9.37 10.20 17.94
N ALA A 155 -10.10 11.05 18.66
CA ALA A 155 -11.41 11.54 18.23
C ALA A 155 -11.33 12.36 16.93
N GLU A 156 -10.31 13.22 16.78
CA GLU A 156 -10.07 13.97 15.54
C GLU A 156 -9.75 13.05 14.36
N LEU A 157 -8.97 11.99 14.58
CA LEU A 157 -8.62 10.99 13.57
C LEU A 157 -9.84 10.17 13.10
N ASP A 158 -10.71 9.79 14.02
CA ASP A 158 -11.96 9.10 13.68
C ASP A 158 -12.94 10.00 12.95
N ALA A 159 -13.03 11.28 13.33
CA ALA A 159 -13.82 12.28 12.58
C ALA A 159 -13.28 12.49 11.16
N ALA A 160 -11.96 12.60 11.00
CA ALA A 160 -11.32 12.73 9.70
C ALA A 160 -11.55 11.49 8.80
N ARG A 161 -11.47 10.28 9.36
CA ARG A 161 -11.81 9.04 8.65
C ARG A 161 -13.28 9.00 8.22
N GLY A 162 -14.19 9.42 9.09
CA GLY A 162 -15.61 9.52 8.75
C GLY A 162 -15.85 10.50 7.60
N ASN A 163 -15.16 11.64 7.59
CA ASN A 163 -15.23 12.59 6.48
C ASN A 163 -14.64 12.03 5.18
N GLN A 164 -13.52 11.30 5.27
CA GLN A 164 -12.92 10.65 4.10
C GLN A 164 -13.86 9.60 3.49
N GLN A 165 -14.55 8.82 4.32
CA GLN A 165 -15.55 7.83 3.87
C GLN A 165 -16.74 8.50 3.17
N LYS A 166 -17.23 9.62 3.71
CA LYS A 166 -18.30 10.41 3.06
C LYS A 166 -17.84 10.93 1.70
N VAL A 167 -16.67 11.55 1.64
CA VAL A 167 -16.12 12.06 0.37
C VAL A 167 -15.91 10.93 -0.64
N SER A 168 -15.48 9.73 -0.23
CA SER A 168 -15.38 8.60 -1.15
C SER A 168 -16.74 8.10 -1.63
N ALA A 169 -17.76 8.07 -0.78
CA ALA A 169 -19.12 7.69 -1.17
C ALA A 169 -19.72 8.71 -2.15
N ASP A 170 -19.58 10.01 -1.86
CA ASP A 170 -20.02 11.09 -2.76
C ASP A 170 -19.28 11.03 -4.11
N LEU A 171 -18.00 10.66 -4.09
CA LEU A 171 -17.20 10.49 -5.30
C LEU A 171 -17.70 9.29 -6.13
N GLU A 172 -18.01 8.16 -5.50
CA GLU A 172 -18.61 6.99 -6.17
C GLU A 172 -19.97 7.34 -6.77
N GLU A 173 -20.84 8.02 -6.03
CA GLU A 173 -22.15 8.50 -6.52
C GLU A 173 -21.99 9.42 -7.73
N SER A 174 -21.05 10.37 -7.68
CA SER A 174 -20.76 11.26 -8.81
C SER A 174 -20.23 10.51 -10.03
N HIS A 175 -19.45 9.44 -9.83
CA HIS A 175 -18.95 8.58 -10.90
C HIS A 175 -20.07 7.77 -11.55
N GLU A 176 -21.00 7.23 -10.76
CA GLU A 176 -22.18 6.55 -11.28
C GLU A 176 -23.07 7.49 -12.08
N ALA A 177 -23.33 8.70 -11.56
CA ALA A 177 -24.08 9.74 -12.27
C ALA A 177 -23.42 10.14 -13.60
N LEU A 178 -22.09 10.30 -13.62
CA LEU A 178 -21.34 10.58 -14.86
C LEU A 178 -21.37 9.41 -15.85
N SER A 179 -21.34 8.17 -15.36
CA SER A 179 -21.46 6.97 -16.18
C SER A 179 -22.82 6.89 -16.86
N GLN A 180 -23.90 7.14 -16.12
CA GLN A 180 -25.26 7.20 -16.64
C GLN A 180 -25.42 8.33 -17.67
N SER A 181 -24.97 9.54 -17.34
CA SER A 181 -25.02 10.67 -18.27
C SER A 181 -24.24 10.40 -19.57
N ARG A 182 -23.08 9.72 -19.48
CA ARG A 182 -22.34 9.27 -20.67
C ARG A 182 -23.11 8.24 -21.49
N ALA A 183 -23.80 7.30 -20.85
CA ALA A 183 -24.64 6.33 -21.53
C ALA A 183 -25.80 7.01 -22.27
N ASP A 184 -26.47 7.97 -21.63
CA ASP A 184 -27.58 8.75 -22.21
C ASP A 184 -27.11 9.62 -23.39
N LEU A 185 -25.93 10.24 -23.27
CA LEU A 185 -25.29 10.94 -24.38
C LEU A 185 -24.93 10.00 -25.53
N GLY A 186 -24.52 8.77 -25.22
CA GLY A 186 -24.29 7.71 -26.20
C GLY A 186 -25.57 7.38 -26.98
N GLN A 187 -26.67 7.11 -26.28
CA GLN A 187 -27.97 6.84 -26.90
C GLN A 187 -28.49 8.02 -27.71
N SER A 188 -28.33 9.24 -27.21
CA SER A 188 -28.73 10.47 -27.91
C SER A 188 -27.93 10.66 -29.19
N ARG A 189 -26.62 10.37 -29.17
CA ARG A 189 -25.77 10.37 -30.38
C ARG A 189 -26.19 9.30 -31.39
N GLU A 190 -26.53 8.11 -30.93
CA GLU A 190 -27.01 7.04 -31.80
C GLU A 190 -28.35 7.42 -32.47
N LYS A 191 -29.29 7.98 -31.71
CA LYS A 191 -30.54 8.53 -32.24
C LYS A 191 -30.28 9.64 -33.28
N LEU A 192 -29.36 10.56 -33.00
CA LEU A 192 -28.97 11.61 -33.96
C LEU A 192 -28.33 11.03 -35.23
N ALA A 193 -27.49 10.01 -35.12
CA ALA A 193 -26.90 9.33 -36.27
C ALA A 193 -27.99 8.62 -37.12
N ALA A 194 -28.93 7.94 -36.47
CA ALA A 194 -30.07 7.31 -37.14
C ALA A 194 -30.95 8.35 -37.86
N LEU A 195 -31.26 9.47 -37.21
CA LEU A 195 -31.97 10.61 -37.81
C LEU A 195 -31.21 11.17 -39.01
N ASN A 196 -29.89 11.37 -38.90
CA ASN A 196 -29.08 11.89 -39.98
C ASN A 196 -29.10 10.95 -41.20
N THR A 197 -28.96 9.63 -40.99
CA THR A 197 -29.08 8.65 -42.09
C THR A 197 -30.49 8.63 -42.71
N ARG A 198 -31.56 8.85 -41.92
CA ARG A 198 -32.94 8.99 -42.42
C ARG A 198 -33.09 10.26 -43.28
N CYS A 199 -32.51 11.38 -42.85
CA CYS A 199 -32.46 12.63 -43.61
C CYS A 199 -31.71 12.45 -44.94
N ASP A 200 -30.55 11.79 -44.94
CA ASP A 200 -29.79 11.48 -46.16
C ASP A 200 -30.58 10.57 -47.11
N GLY A 201 -31.34 9.62 -46.56
CA GLY A 201 -32.29 8.80 -47.30
C GLY A 201 -33.37 9.63 -47.99
N LEU A 202 -34.03 10.52 -47.23
CA LEU A 202 -35.04 11.43 -47.77
C LEU A 202 -34.46 12.36 -48.83
N TRP A 203 -33.27 12.91 -48.62
CA TRP A 203 -32.61 13.79 -49.58
C TRP A 203 -32.34 13.08 -50.92
N ARG A 204 -31.95 11.80 -50.88
CA ARG A 204 -31.81 10.97 -52.10
C ARG A 204 -33.14 10.76 -52.82
N VAL A 205 -34.25 10.58 -52.09
CA VAL A 205 -35.58 10.45 -52.69
C VAL A 205 -36.00 11.77 -53.34
N VAL A 206 -35.83 12.90 -52.65
CA VAL A 206 -36.16 14.23 -53.15
C VAL A 206 -35.36 14.56 -54.41
N THR A 207 -34.05 14.32 -54.41
CA THR A 207 -33.19 14.56 -55.59
C THR A 207 -33.51 13.64 -56.77
N LYS A 208 -33.93 12.39 -56.52
CA LYS A 208 -34.42 11.49 -57.58
C LYS A 208 -35.78 11.95 -58.12
N GLY A 209 -36.68 12.40 -57.26
CA GLY A 209 -37.95 13.00 -57.63
C GLY A 209 -37.76 14.26 -58.48
N ARG A 210 -36.88 15.16 -58.05
CA ARG A 210 -36.50 16.37 -58.79
C ARG A 210 -36.00 16.03 -60.19
N ARG A 211 -35.05 15.10 -60.34
CA ARG A 211 -34.54 14.65 -61.65
C ARG A 211 -35.64 14.09 -62.57
N LYS A 212 -36.62 13.37 -62.02
CA LYS A 212 -37.76 12.87 -62.80
C LYS A 212 -38.65 14.00 -63.29
N VAL A 213 -38.89 15.01 -62.45
CA VAL A 213 -39.67 16.20 -62.81
C VAL A 213 -38.92 17.00 -63.88
N GLU A 214 -37.64 17.28 -63.67
CA GLU A 214 -36.79 17.97 -64.66
C GLU A 214 -36.83 17.23 -66.01
N GLY A 215 -36.62 15.91 -66.03
CA GLY A 215 -36.72 15.11 -67.27
C GLY A 215 -38.14 14.92 -67.83
N ALA A 216 -39.19 15.29 -67.10
CA ALA A 216 -40.56 15.37 -67.62
C ALA A 216 -40.83 16.76 -68.23
N VAL A 217 -40.33 17.82 -67.59
CA VAL A 217 -40.37 19.19 -68.11
C VAL A 217 -39.63 19.27 -69.45
N GLU A 218 -38.41 18.72 -69.54
CA GLU A 218 -37.66 18.68 -70.81
C GLU A 218 -38.42 17.95 -71.94
N ARG A 219 -39.18 16.90 -71.61
CA ARG A 219 -40.03 16.19 -72.59
C ARG A 219 -41.23 17.02 -73.02
N ILE A 220 -41.88 17.70 -72.08
CA ILE A 220 -43.00 18.60 -72.38
C ILE A 220 -42.51 19.77 -73.25
N ASP A 221 -41.34 20.33 -72.96
CA ASP A 221 -40.75 21.40 -73.78
C ASP A 221 -40.43 20.89 -75.19
N ALA A 222 -39.84 19.69 -75.32
CA ALA A 222 -39.58 19.09 -76.63
C ALA A 222 -40.86 18.76 -77.42
N ASP A 223 -41.88 18.21 -76.76
CA ASP A 223 -43.19 17.95 -77.35
C ASP A 223 -43.87 19.27 -77.77
N HIS A 224 -43.74 20.32 -76.95
CA HIS A 224 -44.26 21.65 -77.27
C HIS A 224 -43.56 22.23 -78.50
N GLU A 225 -42.23 22.17 -78.60
CA GLU A 225 -41.47 22.59 -79.77
C GLU A 225 -41.87 21.81 -81.03
N ALA A 226 -42.01 20.48 -80.92
CA ALA A 226 -42.45 19.63 -82.02
C ALA A 226 -43.88 19.97 -82.49
N LEU A 227 -44.77 20.28 -81.55
CA LEU A 227 -46.15 20.68 -81.85
C LEU A 227 -46.18 22.07 -82.51
N VAL A 228 -45.35 23.00 -82.05
CA VAL A 228 -45.18 24.33 -82.69
C VAL A 228 -44.64 24.18 -84.10
N ASP A 229 -43.62 23.36 -84.34
CA ASP A 229 -43.07 23.10 -85.67
C ASP A 229 -44.12 22.44 -86.58
N ALA A 230 -44.88 21.46 -86.08
CA ALA A 230 -45.98 20.83 -86.82
C ALA A 230 -47.09 21.84 -87.19
N SER A 231 -47.49 22.70 -86.25
CA SER A 231 -48.46 23.78 -86.50
C SER A 231 -47.94 24.77 -87.54
N MET A 232 -46.67 25.16 -87.47
CA MET A 232 -46.04 26.06 -88.45
C MET A 232 -45.98 25.42 -89.85
N ARG A 233 -45.70 24.12 -89.95
CA ARG A 233 -45.73 23.38 -91.23
C ARG A 233 -47.15 23.31 -91.82
N LEU A 234 -48.17 23.08 -91.00
CA LEU A 234 -49.57 23.09 -91.42
C LEU A 234 -50.01 24.47 -91.91
N LEU A 235 -49.67 25.53 -91.17
CA LEU A 235 -49.94 26.92 -91.56
C LEU A 235 -49.26 27.28 -92.90
N THR A 236 -47.99 26.86 -93.06
CA THR A 236 -47.25 27.02 -94.31
C THR A 236 -47.91 26.27 -95.47
N ALA A 237 -48.36 25.02 -95.25
CA ALA A 237 -49.06 24.21 -96.25
C ALA A 237 -50.43 24.80 -96.64
N MET A 238 -51.08 25.54 -95.74
CA MET A 238 -52.31 26.29 -96.00
C MET A 238 -52.08 27.66 -96.65
N GLY A 239 -50.83 28.01 -96.99
CA GLY A 239 -50.47 29.25 -97.70
C GLY A 239 -50.31 30.48 -96.81
N TYR A 240 -50.24 30.31 -95.49
CA TYR A 240 -49.96 31.42 -94.56
C TYR A 240 -48.45 31.61 -94.38
N SER A 241 -47.97 32.82 -94.64
CA SER A 241 -46.57 33.20 -94.45
C SER A 241 -46.23 33.33 -92.94
N PRO A 242 -45.16 32.69 -92.45
CA PRO A 242 -44.82 32.64 -91.03
C PRO A 242 -44.44 34.01 -90.42
N ASP A 243 -44.12 35.02 -91.23
CA ASP A 243 -43.58 36.30 -90.74
C ASP A 243 -44.62 37.22 -90.06
N ASN A 244 -45.92 36.87 -90.10
CA ASN A 244 -47.00 37.65 -89.48
C ASN A 244 -47.66 36.99 -88.25
N PHE A 245 -47.12 35.86 -87.77
CA PHE A 245 -47.69 35.11 -86.65
C PHE A 245 -46.90 35.30 -85.35
N THR A 246 -47.37 36.19 -84.48
CA THR A 246 -46.97 36.21 -83.07
C THR A 246 -47.63 35.03 -82.33
N SER A 247 -47.00 34.52 -81.27
CA SER A 247 -47.54 33.41 -80.46
C SER A 247 -48.96 33.63 -79.95
N GLU A 248 -49.37 34.89 -79.78
CA GLU A 248 -50.72 35.29 -79.42
C GLU A 248 -51.77 35.04 -80.54
N ASN A 249 -51.37 35.14 -81.81
CA ASN A 249 -52.24 34.85 -82.96
C ASN A 249 -52.42 33.34 -83.21
N ALA A 250 -51.42 32.51 -82.89
CA ALA A 250 -51.50 31.04 -82.97
C ALA A 250 -52.56 30.45 -82.04
N ILE A 251 -52.66 30.97 -80.81
CA ILE A 251 -53.68 30.54 -79.83
C ILE A 251 -55.08 30.95 -80.31
N ARG A 252 -55.24 32.16 -80.87
CA ARG A 252 -56.53 32.61 -81.45
C ARG A 252 -56.93 31.81 -82.69
N TYR A 253 -55.97 31.38 -83.51
CA TYR A 253 -56.25 30.60 -84.72
C TYR A 253 -56.66 29.15 -84.41
N HIS A 254 -56.01 28.47 -83.45
CA HIS A 254 -56.46 27.15 -83.01
C HIS A 254 -57.84 27.17 -82.33
N ALA A 255 -58.20 28.24 -81.63
CA ALA A 255 -59.56 28.45 -81.13
C ALA A 255 -60.59 28.63 -82.27
N SER A 256 -60.17 29.21 -83.41
CA SER A 256 -61.03 29.34 -84.60
C SER A 256 -61.10 28.09 -85.48
N LEU A 257 -60.08 27.22 -85.52
CA LEU A 257 -60.12 25.98 -86.32
C LEU A 257 -61.06 24.90 -85.77
N ALA A 258 -61.43 24.97 -84.50
CA ALA A 258 -62.50 24.15 -83.91
C ALA A 258 -63.91 24.56 -84.42
N LEU A 259 -64.02 25.69 -85.12
CA LEU A 259 -65.25 26.26 -85.66
C LEU A 259 -65.05 26.47 -87.17
N GLY A 260 -65.30 25.43 -87.97
CA GLY A 260 -65.06 25.45 -89.43
C GLY A 260 -65.80 26.58 -90.20
N PRO A 261 -65.34 26.91 -91.42
CA PRO A 261 -65.80 28.09 -92.14
C PRO A 261 -67.15 27.87 -92.81
N GLY A 262 -68.20 28.57 -92.35
CA GLY A 262 -69.48 28.68 -93.07
C GLY A 262 -70.78 28.74 -92.26
N THR A 263 -70.76 28.74 -90.92
CA THR A 263 -72.00 28.77 -90.11
C THR A 263 -72.32 30.18 -89.57
N PRO A 264 -73.52 30.74 -89.82
CA PRO A 264 -73.96 32.01 -89.24
C PRO A 264 -74.27 31.89 -87.73
N PRO A 265 -74.35 33.01 -87.00
CA PRO A 265 -74.17 33.04 -85.56
C PRO A 265 -75.50 32.86 -84.83
N VAL A 266 -75.98 31.62 -84.68
CA VAL A 266 -77.05 31.32 -83.70
C VAL A 266 -76.81 29.96 -83.07
N LEU A 267 -76.80 29.96 -81.74
CA LEU A 267 -76.70 28.82 -80.82
C LEU A 267 -75.35 28.08 -80.87
N LEU A 268 -74.34 28.75 -80.27
CA LEU A 268 -73.29 28.07 -79.52
C LEU A 268 -73.95 27.14 -78.51
N ASP A 269 -74.08 25.86 -78.87
CA ASP A 269 -74.09 24.84 -77.84
C ASP A 269 -72.72 24.87 -77.19
N LYS A 270 -72.67 25.59 -76.07
CA LYS A 270 -71.55 25.64 -75.13
C LYS A 270 -71.05 24.24 -74.80
N GLY A 271 -71.85 23.20 -75.03
CA GLY A 271 -71.55 21.79 -74.80
C GLY A 271 -70.20 21.29 -75.28
N LEU A 272 -69.73 21.54 -76.51
CA LEU A 272 -68.55 20.85 -77.06
C LEU A 272 -67.21 21.57 -76.82
N VAL A 273 -67.18 22.89 -76.95
CA VAL A 273 -66.00 23.71 -76.57
C VAL A 273 -65.88 23.78 -75.05
N MET A 274 -67.01 23.82 -74.31
CA MET A 274 -66.95 23.47 -72.90
C MET A 274 -66.46 22.05 -72.77
N LYS A 275 -66.94 21.02 -73.49
CA LYS A 275 -66.49 19.63 -73.25
C LYS A 275 -64.98 19.47 -73.38
N VAL A 276 -64.32 20.04 -74.40
CA VAL A 276 -62.87 19.91 -74.54
C VAL A 276 -62.12 20.77 -73.53
N ALA A 277 -62.54 22.02 -73.30
CA ALA A 277 -61.94 22.86 -72.26
C ALA A 277 -62.21 22.31 -70.85
N THR A 278 -63.36 21.68 -70.65
CA THR A 278 -63.83 20.97 -69.45
C THR A 278 -63.07 19.68 -69.32
N ASP A 279 -62.86 18.88 -70.36
CA ASP A 279 -62.11 17.63 -70.27
C ASP A 279 -60.63 17.92 -70.03
N VAL A 280 -60.07 18.97 -70.63
CA VAL A 280 -58.71 19.44 -70.30
C VAL A 280 -58.64 20.04 -68.90
N LEU A 281 -59.60 20.87 -68.48
CA LEU A 281 -59.67 21.40 -67.10
C LEU A 281 -60.01 20.32 -66.07
N VAL A 282 -60.73 19.27 -66.44
CA VAL A 282 -61.12 18.12 -65.60
C VAL A 282 -59.94 17.16 -65.51
N THR A 283 -59.16 16.99 -66.57
CA THR A 283 -57.92 16.20 -66.54
C THR A 283 -56.82 16.95 -65.78
N ALA A 284 -56.70 18.27 -65.99
CA ALA A 284 -55.80 19.11 -65.21
C ALA A 284 -56.24 19.19 -63.74
N ARG A 285 -57.55 19.32 -63.44
CA ARG A 285 -58.06 19.25 -62.06
C ARG A 285 -57.97 17.86 -61.47
N SER A 286 -58.09 16.78 -62.25
CA SER A 286 -57.95 15.41 -61.74
C SER A 286 -56.50 15.14 -61.38
N GLN A 287 -55.54 15.56 -62.22
CA GLN A 287 -54.11 15.51 -61.92
C GLN A 287 -53.74 16.42 -60.75
N GLN A 288 -54.30 17.62 -60.66
CA GLN A 288 -54.09 18.52 -59.53
C GLN A 288 -54.73 18.00 -58.24
N ARG A 289 -55.86 17.28 -58.32
CA ARG A 289 -56.46 16.58 -57.18
C ARG A 289 -55.68 15.34 -56.78
N GLU A 290 -55.11 14.59 -57.71
CA GLU A 290 -54.19 13.47 -57.46
C GLU A 290 -52.91 13.97 -56.79
N LEU A 291 -52.32 15.07 -57.29
CA LEU A 291 -51.19 15.75 -56.66
C LEU A 291 -51.55 16.32 -55.28
N GLY A 292 -52.73 16.92 -55.15
CA GLY A 292 -53.23 17.41 -53.86
C GLY A 292 -53.48 16.28 -52.85
N LYS A 293 -54.00 15.12 -53.28
CA LYS A 293 -54.20 13.94 -52.45
C LYS A 293 -52.88 13.30 -52.05
N SER A 294 -51.91 13.21 -52.96
CA SER A 294 -50.59 12.67 -52.67
C SER A 294 -49.79 13.60 -51.76
N LEU A 295 -49.88 14.92 -51.92
CA LEU A 295 -49.31 15.91 -50.99
C LEU A 295 -50.03 15.91 -49.63
N ALA A 296 -51.35 15.78 -49.60
CA ALA A 296 -52.11 15.69 -48.35
C ALA A 296 -51.82 14.38 -47.60
N ALA A 297 -51.70 13.26 -48.31
CA ALA A 297 -51.31 11.97 -47.74
C ALA A 297 -49.88 12.01 -47.20
N TRP A 298 -48.96 12.67 -47.93
CA TRP A 298 -47.59 12.90 -47.48
C TRP A 298 -47.54 13.81 -46.23
N ALA A 299 -48.32 14.89 -46.22
CA ALA A 299 -48.43 15.80 -45.07
C ALA A 299 -49.09 15.15 -43.85
N SER A 300 -50.11 14.30 -44.04
CA SER A 300 -50.71 13.54 -42.94
C SER A 300 -49.74 12.52 -42.36
N HIS A 301 -48.87 11.92 -43.17
CA HIS A 301 -47.85 11.00 -42.69
C HIS A 301 -46.78 11.70 -41.83
N ILE A 302 -46.46 12.96 -42.15
CA ILE A 302 -45.55 13.81 -41.37
C ILE A 302 -46.22 14.29 -40.07
N ALA A 303 -47.52 14.63 -40.12
CA ALA A 303 -48.26 15.12 -38.95
C ALA A 303 -48.61 14.04 -37.91
N VAL A 304 -48.62 12.76 -38.31
CA VAL A 304 -48.82 11.61 -37.41
C VAL A 304 -47.52 11.25 -36.68
N ASP A 305 -46.35 11.35 -37.33
CA ASP A 305 -45.04 11.13 -36.68
C ASP A 305 -44.65 12.27 -35.70
N GLY A 306 -45.31 13.43 -35.75
CA GLY A 306 -45.01 14.60 -34.91
C GLY A 306 -45.77 14.69 -33.58
N ARG A 307 -46.66 13.75 -33.26
CA ARG A 307 -47.54 13.82 -32.06
C ARG A 307 -47.13 12.96 -30.86
N GLU A 308 -46.00 12.27 -30.91
CA GLU A 308 -45.52 11.40 -29.80
C GLU A 308 -44.34 11.99 -28.98
N MET A 309 -44.05 13.29 -29.10
CA MET A 309 -43.17 13.97 -28.13
C MET A 309 -44.01 14.77 -27.13
N GLU A 310 -44.65 14.04 -26.23
CA GLU A 310 -45.11 14.60 -24.95
C GLU A 310 -43.85 14.94 -24.13
N PRO A 311 -43.66 16.20 -23.68
CA PRO A 311 -42.53 16.56 -22.86
C PRO A 311 -42.69 15.90 -21.50
N ASP A 312 -41.86 14.90 -21.22
CA ASP A 312 -41.78 14.27 -19.91
C ASP A 312 -41.37 15.33 -18.88
N ASP A 313 -42.24 15.55 -17.89
CA ASP A 313 -42.13 16.47 -16.75
C ASP A 313 -40.97 16.03 -15.84
N THR A 314 -39.74 16.08 -16.36
CA THR A 314 -38.54 15.98 -15.55
C THR A 314 -38.33 17.33 -14.88
N GLN A 315 -38.82 17.40 -13.64
CA GLN A 315 -38.52 18.46 -12.68
C GLN A 315 -37.01 18.66 -12.58
N ILE A 316 -36.50 19.69 -13.25
CA ILE A 316 -35.14 20.19 -13.07
C ILE A 316 -35.07 20.82 -11.68
N VAL A 317 -34.69 20.02 -10.69
CA VAL A 317 -34.29 20.51 -9.38
C VAL A 317 -32.98 21.28 -9.57
N ALA A 318 -33.06 22.60 -9.45
CA ALA A 318 -31.90 23.48 -9.53
C ALA A 318 -30.87 23.11 -8.45
N PRO A 319 -29.57 22.97 -8.79
CA PRO A 319 -28.54 22.77 -7.78
C PRO A 319 -28.41 24.03 -6.94
N THR A 320 -28.75 23.90 -5.66
CA THR A 320 -28.58 24.92 -4.63
C THR A 320 -27.12 25.33 -4.57
N ARG A 321 -26.86 26.63 -4.79
CA ARG A 321 -25.54 27.26 -4.64
C ARG A 321 -24.98 26.95 -3.24
N PHE A 322 -23.85 26.24 -3.20
CA PHE A 322 -22.97 26.24 -2.03
C PHE A 322 -22.23 27.58 -1.98
N ALA A 323 -22.56 28.38 -0.96
CA ALA A 323 -21.74 29.50 -0.53
C ALA A 323 -20.52 28.95 0.25
N PRO A 324 -19.31 29.48 0.04
CA PRO A 324 -18.18 29.15 0.90
C PRO A 324 -18.34 29.90 2.23
N GLU A 325 -18.62 29.15 3.30
CA GLU A 325 -18.46 29.65 4.66
C GLU A 325 -16.97 29.82 4.96
N SER A 326 -16.60 31.07 5.19
CA SER A 326 -15.34 31.47 5.80
C SER A 326 -15.36 31.17 7.30
N HIS A 327 -14.41 30.37 7.76
CA HIS A 327 -13.94 30.34 9.15
C HIS A 327 -12.40 30.40 9.08
N ALA A 328 -11.78 31.52 9.50
CA ALA A 328 -11.46 31.90 10.89
C ALA A 328 -10.27 31.10 11.43
#